data_AF-F1A5R7-F1
#
_entry.id   AF-F1A5R7-F1
#
_cell.length_a   1.000
_cell.length_b   1.000
_cell.length_c   1.000
_cell.angle_alpha   90.00
_cell.angle_beta   90.00
_cell.angle_gamma   90.00
#
_symmetry.space_group_name_H-M   'P 1'
#
loop_
_entity.id
_entity.type
_entity.pdbx_description
1 polymer ?
#
loop_
_entity_poly.entity_id
_entity_poly.type
_entity_poly.pdbx_seq_one_letter_code
_entity_poly.pdbx_strand_id
1 'polypeptide(L)'
;MVPQQQELICSLELECSRKFGNSKYSFYYPIQLENFLINCWKTSTSSESQLTAPSNSFLKSSSSYNGNSSSASPADRFCCIIYENGSVVLPSVDIRMRNFSWAKTFSKRNDFSKEELETLLSDIYTQCCYH
;
A
#
# COMPACT_ATOMS: atom_id res chain seq x y z
N MET A 1 1.83 -13.79 31.56
CA MET A 1 0.81 -14.04 30.51
C MET A 1 1.32 -13.37 29.25
N VAL A 2 1.57 -14.16 28.21
CA VAL A 2 2.19 -13.71 26.95
C VAL A 2 1.15 -12.89 26.17
N PRO A 3 1.47 -11.70 25.62
CA PRO A 3 0.51 -10.98 24.80
C PRO A 3 0.36 -11.70 23.46
N GLN A 4 -0.64 -12.58 23.36
CA GLN A 4 -1.06 -13.25 22.12
C GLN A 4 -1.59 -12.29 21.03
N GLN A 5 -1.67 -10.98 21.32
CA GLN A 5 -2.27 -10.00 20.42
C GLN A 5 -1.29 -9.37 19.41
N GLN A 6 0.03 -9.57 19.56
CA GLN A 6 1.00 -9.08 18.57
C GLN A 6 1.06 -9.95 17.30
N GLU A 7 0.57 -11.20 17.33
CA GLU A 7 0.56 -12.08 16.15
C GLU A 7 -0.63 -11.84 15.20
N LEU A 8 -1.68 -11.13 15.65
CA LEU A 8 -2.88 -10.87 14.83
C LEU A 8 -2.68 -9.76 13.78
N ILE A 9 -1.73 -8.84 13.97
CA ILE A 9 -1.66 -7.59 13.20
C ILE A 9 -0.86 -7.76 11.87
N CYS A 10 0.01 -8.75 11.74
CA CYS A 10 0.94 -8.85 10.59
C CYS A 10 0.85 -10.14 9.76
N SER A 11 -0.23 -10.91 9.86
CA SER A 11 -0.48 -12.03 8.93
C SER A 11 -1.50 -11.60 7.87
N LEU A 12 -1.09 -10.72 6.95
CA LEU A 12 -1.88 -10.40 5.77
C LEU A 12 -2.15 -11.70 4.98
N GLU A 13 -3.30 -12.32 5.25
CA GLU A 13 -3.70 -13.57 4.61
C GLU A 13 -4.27 -13.26 3.22
N LEU A 14 -3.67 -13.87 2.19
CA LEU A 14 -4.06 -13.65 0.81
C LEU A 14 -5.42 -14.31 0.56
N GLU A 15 -6.43 -13.51 0.23
CA GLU A 15 -7.75 -14.00 -0.18
C GLU A 15 -7.71 -14.48 -1.64
N CYS A 16 -7.26 -13.62 -2.54
CA CYS A 16 -7.13 -13.98 -3.96
C CYS A 16 -6.06 -13.16 -4.67
N SER A 17 -5.70 -13.58 -5.89
CA SER A 17 -4.90 -12.74 -6.77
C SER A 17 -5.45 -12.76 -8.19
N ARG A 18 -5.40 -11.61 -8.85
CA ARG A 18 -5.92 -11.43 -10.21
C ARG A 18 -4.91 -10.67 -11.06
N LYS A 19 -4.73 -11.11 -12.30
CA LYS A 19 -3.88 -10.43 -13.27
C LYS A 19 -4.74 -9.60 -14.22
N PHE A 20 -4.39 -8.33 -14.39
CA PHE A 20 -4.98 -7.43 -15.38
C PHE A 20 -3.84 -6.83 -16.21
N GLY A 21 -3.75 -7.22 -17.49
CA GLY A 21 -2.61 -6.87 -18.34
C GLY A 21 -1.28 -7.31 -17.71
N ASN A 22 -0.36 -6.36 -17.54
CA ASN A 22 0.97 -6.60 -16.96
C ASN A 22 1.02 -6.44 -15.43
N SER A 23 -0.13 -6.23 -14.79
CA SER A 23 -0.23 -6.01 -13.35
C SER A 23 -0.90 -7.20 -12.66
N LYS A 24 -0.27 -7.69 -11.59
CA LYS A 24 -0.86 -8.65 -10.66
C LYS A 24 -1.35 -7.91 -9.43
N TYR A 25 -2.60 -8.14 -9.07
CA TYR A 25 -3.24 -7.64 -7.87
C TYR A 25 -3.40 -8.80 -6.91
N SER A 26 -2.98 -8.62 -5.67
CA SER A 26 -3.15 -9.57 -4.57
C SER A 26 -4.05 -8.92 -3.53
N PHE A 27 -5.24 -9.48 -3.33
CA PHE A 27 -6.22 -9.00 -2.36
C PHE A 27 -6.07 -9.82 -1.08
N TYR A 28 -6.05 -9.13 0.05
CA TYR A 28 -5.94 -9.74 1.36
C TYR A 28 -7.30 -9.72 2.04
N TYR A 29 -7.54 -10.67 2.94
CA TYR A 29 -8.76 -10.68 3.73
C TYR A 29 -8.91 -9.36 4.50
N PRO A 30 -10.14 -8.83 4.63
CA PRO A 30 -10.40 -7.65 5.42
C PRO A 30 -9.97 -7.83 6.88
N ILE A 31 -9.30 -6.83 7.44
CA ILE A 31 -8.88 -6.82 8.84
C ILE A 31 -9.91 -6.01 9.64
N GLN A 32 -10.60 -6.67 10.57
CA GLN A 32 -11.53 -6.01 11.48
C GLN A 32 -10.81 -5.63 12.78
N LEU A 33 -10.76 -4.33 13.09
CA LEU A 33 -10.24 -3.76 14.34
C LEU A 33 -11.34 -2.94 15.01
N GLU A 34 -12.06 -3.55 15.95
CA GLU A 34 -13.25 -2.97 16.60
C GLU A 34 -14.28 -2.42 15.60
N ASN A 35 -14.41 -1.10 15.48
CA ASN A 35 -15.35 -0.43 14.56
C ASN A 35 -14.74 -0.19 13.17
N PHE A 36 -13.44 -0.45 13.00
CA PHE A 36 -12.73 -0.27 11.75
C PHE A 36 -12.65 -1.57 10.95
N LEU A 37 -12.86 -1.45 9.65
CA LEU A 37 -12.62 -2.50 8.66
C LEU A 37 -11.55 -2.00 7.69
N ILE A 38 -10.48 -2.75 7.52
CA ILE A 38 -9.35 -2.35 6.68
C ILE A 38 -9.20 -3.36 5.54
N ASN A 39 -9.36 -2.88 4.32
CA ASN A 39 -9.17 -3.69 3.11
C ASN A 39 -7.81 -3.38 2.51
N CYS A 40 -6.97 -4.40 2.38
CA CYS A 40 -5.61 -4.27 1.85
C CYS A 40 -5.49 -4.98 0.51
N TRP A 41 -4.71 -4.41 -0.40
CA TRP A 41 -4.28 -5.11 -1.61
C TRP A 41 -2.88 -4.70 -2.01
N LYS A 42 -2.22 -5.56 -2.77
CA LYS A 42 -0.88 -5.34 -3.31
C LYS A 42 -0.91 -5.35 -4.82
N THR A 43 -0.18 -4.44 -5.43
CA THR A 43 0.01 -4.38 -6.88
C THR A 43 1.47 -4.67 -7.21
N SER A 44 1.69 -5.70 -8.03
CA SER A 44 3.00 -6.06 -8.55
C SER A 44 2.96 -5.92 -10.08
N THR A 45 3.79 -5.06 -10.66
CA THR A 45 3.93 -4.95 -12.12
C THR A 45 5.00 -5.94 -12.56
N SER A 46 4.62 -6.95 -13.34
CA SER A 46 5.60 -7.84 -13.97
C SER A 46 6.21 -7.06 -15.14
N SER A 47 7.40 -6.50 -14.95
CA SER A 47 8.23 -6.05 -16.07
C SER A 47 8.71 -7.30 -16.81
N GLU A 48 7.86 -7.82 -17.70
CA GLU A 48 8.22 -8.85 -18.66
C GLU A 48 9.11 -8.19 -19.72
N SER A 49 10.39 -8.02 -19.37
CA SER A 49 11.43 -7.54 -20.27
C SER A 49 11.78 -8.65 -21.25
N GLN A 50 10.94 -8.87 -22.26
CA GLN A 50 11.35 -9.50 -23.51
C GLN A 50 10.69 -8.78 -24.69
N LEU A 51 11.44 -7.87 -25.30
CA LEU A 51 11.52 -7.71 -26.75
C LEU A 51 12.83 -6.96 -27.03
N THR A 52 13.75 -7.70 -27.66
CA THR A 52 14.99 -7.22 -28.28
C THR A 52 14.73 -6.01 -29.17
N ALA A 53 15.22 -4.84 -28.79
CA ALA A 53 15.30 -3.69 -29.68
C ALA A 53 16.49 -3.87 -30.64
N PRO A 54 16.31 -3.85 -31.98
CA PRO A 54 17.44 -3.67 -32.87
C PRO A 54 17.93 -2.22 -32.73
N SER A 55 19.20 -2.05 -32.37
CA SER A 55 19.89 -0.77 -32.33
C SER A 55 19.77 -0.05 -33.67
N ASN A 56 18.98 1.02 -33.71
CA ASN A 56 19.10 2.07 -34.71
C ASN A 56 19.23 3.40 -33.99
N SER A 57 20.47 3.85 -33.85
CA SER A 57 20.85 5.20 -33.49
C SER A 57 20.41 6.16 -34.59
N PHE A 58 19.52 7.12 -34.36
CA PHE A 58 19.52 8.42 -35.06
C PHE A 58 18.51 9.42 -34.42
N LEU A 59 19.06 10.51 -33.85
CA LEU A 59 18.47 11.86 -33.62
C LEU A 59 17.35 12.01 -32.58
N LYS A 60 17.12 13.14 -31.88
CA LYS A 60 17.87 14.28 -31.32
C LYS A 60 16.83 15.09 -30.50
N SER A 61 17.20 15.57 -29.31
CA SER A 61 16.60 16.69 -28.53
C SER A 61 15.16 16.57 -27.95
N SER A 62 15.03 16.62 -26.61
CA SER A 62 14.68 17.83 -25.83
C SER A 62 14.13 17.51 -24.41
N SER A 63 14.40 18.42 -23.47
CA SER A 63 13.92 18.51 -22.07
C SER A 63 14.50 17.52 -21.03
N SER A 64 15.58 17.96 -20.37
CA SER A 64 16.06 17.41 -19.10
C SER A 64 15.08 17.72 -17.97
N TYR A 65 14.15 16.81 -17.71
CA TYR A 65 13.66 16.59 -16.35
C TYR A 65 14.57 15.54 -15.72
N ASN A 66 15.44 15.98 -14.81
CA ASN A 66 16.29 15.13 -14.01
C ASN A 66 15.45 14.49 -12.89
N GLY A 67 14.51 13.63 -13.29
CA GLY A 67 13.83 12.71 -12.40
C GLY A 67 14.65 11.44 -12.36
N ASN A 68 15.53 11.34 -11.37
CA ASN A 68 16.28 10.13 -11.06
C ASN A 68 15.27 9.07 -10.57
N SER A 69 14.46 8.53 -11.48
CA SER A 69 13.69 7.32 -11.28
C SER A 69 14.70 6.18 -11.35
N SER A 70 15.35 5.96 -10.22
CA SER A 70 16.04 4.72 -9.93
C SER A 70 15.20 3.57 -10.46
N SER A 71 15.84 2.75 -11.28
CA SER A 71 15.38 1.45 -11.75
C SER A 71 15.07 0.57 -10.55
N ALA A 72 13.91 0.81 -9.93
CA ALA A 72 13.38 0.00 -8.88
C ALA A 72 12.97 -1.32 -9.54
N SER A 73 13.59 -2.41 -9.10
CA SER A 73 13.00 -3.74 -9.12
C SER A 73 11.49 -3.65 -8.97
N PRO A 74 10.67 -4.46 -9.65
CA PRO A 74 9.20 -4.32 -9.64
C PRO A 74 8.70 -4.28 -8.20
N ALA A 75 8.51 -3.05 -7.70
CA ALA A 75 8.37 -2.83 -6.27
C ALA A 75 6.93 -3.16 -5.93
N ASP A 76 6.76 -4.12 -5.03
CA ASP A 76 5.47 -4.44 -4.46
C ASP A 76 4.89 -3.19 -3.80
N ARG A 77 3.79 -2.69 -4.34
CA ARG A 77 3.08 -1.52 -3.81
C ARG A 77 1.85 -2.00 -3.05
N PHE A 78 1.81 -1.71 -1.76
CA PHE A 78 0.65 -2.01 -0.93
C PHE A 78 -0.30 -0.83 -0.90
N CYS A 79 -1.59 -1.10 -0.83
CA CYS A 79 -2.66 -0.12 -0.80
C CYS A 79 -3.67 -0.58 0.25
N CYS A 80 -4.38 0.37 0.86
CA CYS A 80 -5.50 0.02 1.73
C CYS A 80 -6.60 1.08 1.72
N ILE A 81 -7.80 0.68 2.12
CA ILE A 81 -8.93 1.56 2.44
C ILE A 81 -9.40 1.21 3.84
N ILE A 82 -9.65 2.25 4.63
CA ILE A 82 -10.16 2.15 6.00
C ILE A 82 -11.63 2.54 5.98
N TYR A 83 -12.46 1.71 6.59
CA TYR A 83 -13.87 1.97 6.82
C TYR A 83 -14.14 2.01 8.32
N GLU A 84 -15.10 2.82 8.74
CA GLU A 84 -15.68 2.82 10.08
C GLU A 84 -17.19 2.81 9.95
N ASN A 85 -17.86 1.84 10.58
CA ASN A 85 -19.33 1.69 10.52
C ASN A 85 -19.89 1.71 9.07
N GLY A 86 -19.16 1.12 8.13
CA GLY A 86 -19.53 1.06 6.71
C GLY A 86 -19.23 2.33 5.89
N SER A 87 -18.67 3.38 6.50
CA SER A 87 -18.28 4.63 5.82
C SER A 87 -16.77 4.70 5.63
N VAL A 88 -16.30 5.22 4.49
CA VAL A 88 -14.87 5.40 4.24
C VAL A 88 -14.31 6.48 5.16
N VAL A 89 -13.23 6.15 5.87
CA VAL A 89 -12.49 7.09 6.72
C VAL A 89 -11.35 7.70 5.90
N LEU A 90 -11.19 9.02 6.00
CA LEU A 90 -10.04 9.74 5.43
C LEU A 90 -9.09 10.11 6.58
N PRO A 91 -7.97 9.38 6.75
CA PRO A 91 -7.06 9.60 7.88
C PRO A 91 -6.51 11.02 7.99
N SER A 92 -6.36 11.71 6.86
CA SER A 92 -5.88 13.11 6.81
C SER A 92 -6.86 14.13 7.40
N VAL A 93 -8.15 13.78 7.47
CA VAL A 93 -9.23 14.66 7.97
C VAL A 93 -9.71 14.20 9.35
N ASP A 94 -9.64 12.90 9.65
CA ASP A 94 -10.06 12.33 10.92
C ASP A 94 -9.20 12.87 12.08
N ILE A 95 -9.84 13.45 13.10
CA ILE A 95 -9.16 14.08 14.24
C ILE A 95 -8.30 13.09 15.03
N ARG A 96 -8.72 11.81 15.08
CA ARG A 96 -8.01 10.74 15.78
C ARG A 96 -6.77 10.30 15.01
N MET A 97 -6.84 10.30 13.68
CA MET A 97 -5.77 9.76 12.83
C MET A 97 -4.83 10.82 12.24
N ARG A 98 -5.26 12.09 12.13
CA ARG A 98 -4.48 13.16 11.47
C ARG A 98 -3.12 13.45 12.10
N ASN A 99 -2.91 13.03 13.34
CA ASN A 99 -1.66 13.20 14.08
C ASN A 99 -0.61 12.17 13.67
N PHE A 100 -1.01 11.04 13.08
CA PHE A 100 -0.08 10.04 12.59
C PHE A 100 0.69 10.54 11.36
N SER A 101 1.95 10.14 11.25
CA SER A 101 2.82 10.53 10.13
C SER A 101 2.29 10.02 8.79
N TRP A 102 1.77 8.79 8.77
CA TRP A 102 1.20 8.14 7.58
C TRP A 102 -0.12 8.77 7.14
N ALA A 103 -0.88 9.43 8.02
CA ALA A 103 -2.16 10.03 7.65
C ALA A 103 -2.02 11.16 6.61
N LYS A 104 -0.89 11.88 6.63
CA LYS A 104 -0.59 12.94 5.65
C LYS A 104 -0.22 12.40 4.28
N THR A 105 0.38 11.22 4.22
CA THR A 105 0.75 10.54 2.97
C THR A 105 -0.41 9.71 2.43
N PHE A 106 -1.33 9.25 3.28
CA PHE A 106 -2.48 8.42 2.91
C PHE A 106 -3.36 9.01 1.80
N SER A 107 -3.57 10.33 1.80
CA SER A 107 -4.37 11.00 0.75
C SER A 107 -3.56 11.44 -0.48
N LYS A 108 -2.23 11.42 -0.39
CA LYS A 108 -1.33 11.92 -1.45
C LYS A 108 -0.69 10.78 -2.25
N ARG A 109 -0.45 9.65 -1.60
CA ARG A 109 0.15 8.45 -2.17
C ARG A 109 -0.88 7.33 -2.05
N ASN A 110 -1.17 6.70 -3.18
CA ASN A 110 -2.05 5.54 -3.22
C ASN A 110 -1.28 4.25 -2.88
N ASP A 111 0.01 4.35 -2.59
CA ASP A 111 0.93 3.24 -2.36
C ASP A 111 1.77 3.42 -1.09
N PHE A 112 1.92 2.30 -0.37
CA PHE A 112 2.69 2.13 0.86
C PHE A 112 3.72 1.03 0.68
N SER A 113 4.83 1.12 1.42
CA SER A 113 5.68 -0.04 1.68
C SER A 113 4.98 -1.01 2.63
N LYS A 114 5.51 -2.24 2.73
CA LYS A 114 4.97 -3.22 3.68
C LYS A 114 5.09 -2.71 5.12
N GLU A 115 6.24 -2.12 5.46
CA GLU A 115 6.56 -1.61 6.80
C GLU A 115 5.65 -0.42 7.16
N GLU A 116 5.36 0.45 6.20
CA GLU A 116 4.40 1.56 6.37
C GLU A 116 2.98 1.04 6.64
N LEU A 117 2.55 0.00 5.91
CA LEU A 117 1.25 -0.63 6.12
C LEU A 117 1.17 -1.29 7.51
N GLU A 118 2.20 -2.02 7.93
CA GLU A 118 2.25 -2.63 9.27
C GLU A 118 2.21 -1.57 10.38
N THR A 119 2.93 -0.46 10.20
CA THR A 119 2.89 0.68 11.13
C THR A 119 1.48 1.26 11.23
N LEU A 120 0.81 1.47 10.08
CA LEU A 120 -0.57 1.96 10.04
C LEU A 120 -1.53 1.04 10.80
N LEU A 121 -1.45 -0.27 10.57
CA LEU A 121 -2.31 -1.25 11.25
C LEU A 121 -2.07 -1.25 12.76
N SER A 122 -0.80 -1.18 13.18
CA SER A 122 -0.41 -1.08 14.59
C SER A 122 -0.94 0.19 15.25
N ASP A 123 -0.86 1.33 14.57
CA ASP A 123 -1.33 2.62 15.09
C ASP A 123 -2.86 2.62 15.26
N ILE A 124 -3.60 2.10 14.27
CA ILE A 124 -5.06 1.98 14.37
C ILE A 124 -5.46 1.05 15.52
N TYR A 125 -4.80 -0.10 15.65
CA TYR A 125 -5.03 -1.01 16.77
C TYR A 125 -4.81 -0.32 18.12
N THR A 126 -3.68 0.39 18.25
CA THR A 126 -3.35 1.14 19.47
C THR A 126 -4.39 2.22 19.74
N GLN A 127 -4.86 2.92 18.72
CA GLN A 127 -5.93 3.91 18.86
C GLN A 127 -7.24 3.31 19.35
N CYS A 128 -7.54 2.05 19.00
CA CYS A 128 -8.75 1.35 19.47
C CYS A 128 -8.60 0.90 20.93
N CYS A 129 -7.46 0.32 21.31
CA CYS A 129 -7.29 -0.27 22.64
C CYS A 129 -7.11 0.75 23.78
N TYR A 130 -6.71 1.98 23.50
CA TYR A 130 -6.42 3.01 24.50
C TYR A 130 -7.53 4.08 24.63
N HIS A 131 -8.69 3.85 24.03
CA HIS A 131 -9.83 4.75 24.05
C HIS A 131 -11.09 4.09 24.62
#